data_AF-A0AAV0VG80-F1
#
_entry.id   AF-A0AAV0VG80-F1
#
_cell.length_a   1.000
_cell.length_b   1.000
_cell.length_c   1.000
_cell.angle_alpha   90.00
_cell.angle_beta   90.00
_cell.angle_gamma   90.00
#
_symmetry.space_group_name_H-M   'P 1'
#
loop_
_entity.id
_entity.type
_entity.pdbx_description
1 polymer ?
#
loop_
_entity_poly.entity_id
_entity_poly.type
_entity_poly.pdbx_seq_one_letter_code
_entity_poly.pdbx_strand_id
1 'polypeptide(L)'
;MKNENLLKDLNWLDPRSFAVFNYTELLPVSALSTICKISGLNHQVILTELKQFSSQYEHFIPQIPKYTTDCDSEDKLLLRNEDVSDEDNDEISKSVNCNKCNKCIHCAFLIVRELSCQSNLFSNLFVIYKFALLLPSTQTTCERVFSKLKCIKTKLRSTLH
;
A
#
# COMPACT_ATOMS: atom_id res chain seq x y z
N MET A 1 6.38 21.13 -2.26
CA MET A 1 6.10 20.08 -1.26
C MET A 1 7.19 19.00 -1.39
N LYS A 2 7.94 18.67 -0.32
CA LYS A 2 9.22 17.90 -0.43
C LYS A 2 9.12 16.48 -1.04
N ASN A 3 7.91 15.93 -1.20
CA ASN A 3 7.66 14.57 -1.70
C ASN A 3 6.90 14.52 -3.04
N GLU A 4 6.86 15.61 -3.82
CA GLU A 4 6.12 15.66 -5.10
C GLU A 4 6.51 14.55 -6.09
N ASN A 5 7.80 14.24 -6.19
CA ASN A 5 8.29 13.18 -7.09
C ASN A 5 7.87 11.79 -6.61
N LEU A 6 7.82 11.56 -5.30
CA LEU A 6 7.31 10.31 -4.74
C LEU A 6 5.80 10.18 -4.99
N LEU A 7 5.03 11.26 -4.81
CA LEU A 7 3.58 11.25 -5.09
C LEU A 7 3.29 11.00 -6.57
N LYS A 8 4.08 11.57 -7.48
CA LYS A 8 4.03 11.25 -8.92
C LYS A 8 4.33 9.78 -9.16
N ASP A 9 5.31 9.21 -8.47
CA ASP A 9 5.65 7.80 -8.57
C ASP A 9 4.50 6.89 -8.11
N LEU A 10 3.85 7.22 -6.98
CA LEU A 10 2.69 6.48 -6.47
C LEU A 10 1.49 6.50 -7.43
N ASN A 11 1.33 7.58 -8.20
CA ASN A 11 0.24 7.68 -9.16
C ASN A 11 0.33 6.63 -10.27
N TRP A 12 1.55 6.20 -10.65
CA TRP A 12 1.74 5.12 -11.64
C TRP A 12 1.35 3.74 -11.12
N LEU A 13 1.22 3.57 -9.81
CA LEU A 13 0.78 2.33 -9.17
C LEU A 13 -0.76 2.28 -9.02
N ASP A 14 -1.46 3.36 -9.38
CA ASP A 14 -2.92 3.39 -9.30
C ASP A 14 -3.54 2.72 -10.54
N PRO A 15 -4.40 1.69 -10.39
CA PRO A 15 -5.05 1.03 -11.52
C PRO A 15 -5.84 1.95 -12.44
N ARG A 16 -6.32 3.10 -11.95
CA ARG A 16 -7.00 4.10 -12.78
C ARG A 16 -6.09 4.67 -13.87
N SER A 17 -4.79 4.70 -13.61
CA SER A 17 -3.79 5.18 -14.56
C SER A 17 -3.41 4.11 -15.60
N PHE A 18 -3.65 2.82 -15.34
CA PHE A 18 -3.20 1.72 -16.20
C PHE A 18 -3.77 1.81 -17.61
N ALA A 19 -5.07 2.10 -17.72
CA ALA A 19 -5.73 2.25 -19.03
C ALA A 19 -5.10 3.38 -19.86
N VAL A 20 -4.73 4.49 -19.20
CA VAL A 20 -4.19 5.68 -19.86
C VAL A 20 -2.81 5.38 -20.46
N PHE A 21 -1.89 4.81 -19.66
CA PHE A 21 -0.54 4.60 -20.17
C PHE A 21 -0.38 3.32 -21.01
N ASN A 22 -1.22 2.30 -20.81
CA ASN A 22 -1.26 1.14 -21.73
C ASN A 22 -1.69 1.58 -23.14
N TYR A 23 -2.69 2.47 -23.25
CA TYR A 23 -3.14 2.98 -24.54
C TYR A 23 -2.06 3.82 -25.25
N THR A 24 -1.34 4.66 -24.51
CA THR A 24 -0.29 5.51 -25.10
C THR A 24 1.04 4.79 -25.32
N GLU A 25 1.20 3.54 -24.84
CA GLU A 25 2.46 2.78 -24.74
C GLU A 25 3.67 3.52 -24.10
N LEU A 26 3.43 4.73 -23.59
CA LEU A 26 4.44 5.67 -23.11
C LEU A 26 4.43 5.69 -21.59
N LEU A 27 5.02 4.67 -20.97
CA LEU A 27 5.50 4.80 -19.61
C LEU A 27 6.85 5.53 -19.67
N PRO A 28 6.99 6.74 -19.11
CA PRO A 28 8.23 7.48 -19.17
C PRO A 28 9.38 6.68 -18.55
N VAL A 29 10.57 6.73 -19.16
CA VAL A 29 11.77 6.06 -18.62
C VAL A 29 12.09 6.54 -17.21
N SER A 30 11.65 7.74 -16.83
CA SER A 30 11.83 8.31 -15.49
C SER A 30 10.77 7.91 -14.45
N ALA A 31 9.70 7.20 -14.85
CA ALA A 31 8.62 6.81 -13.93
C ALA A 31 9.13 5.87 -12.83
N LEU A 32 8.64 5.99 -11.60
CA LEU A 32 9.07 5.17 -10.45
C LEU A 32 10.54 5.36 -10.03
N SER A 33 11.25 6.33 -10.59
CA SER A 33 12.68 6.50 -10.32
C SER A 33 12.98 6.89 -8.87
N THR A 34 12.08 7.60 -8.18
CA THR A 34 12.27 8.01 -6.78
C THR A 34 12.02 6.83 -5.85
N ILE A 35 10.91 6.11 -6.04
CA ILE A 35 10.59 4.96 -5.19
C ILE A 35 11.59 3.81 -5.38
N CYS A 36 12.09 3.58 -6.60
CA CYS A 36 13.14 2.58 -6.85
C CYS A 36 14.47 2.92 -6.16
N LYS A 37 14.84 4.20 -6.11
CA LYS A 37 16.03 4.66 -5.37
C LYS A 37 15.90 4.43 -3.88
N ILE A 38 14.72 4.65 -3.32
CA ILE A 38 14.45 4.44 -1.89
C ILE A 38 14.42 2.94 -1.55
N SER A 39 13.85 2.11 -2.43
CA SER A 39 13.75 0.66 -2.19
C SER A 39 15.01 -0.12 -2.54
N GLY A 40 15.96 0.48 -3.26
CA GLY A 40 17.18 -0.19 -3.73
C GLY A 40 16.93 -1.24 -4.83
N LEU A 41 15.80 -1.16 -5.54
CA LEU A 41 15.41 -2.13 -6.58
C LEU A 41 15.85 -1.68 -7.98
N ASN A 42 16.05 -2.66 -8.87
CA ASN A 42 16.41 -2.37 -10.26
C ASN A 42 15.22 -1.73 -10.99
N HIS A 43 15.42 -0.49 -11.40
CA HIS A 43 14.40 0.34 -12.04
C HIS A 43 13.85 -0.25 -13.35
N GLN A 44 14.69 -0.85 -14.20
CA GLN A 44 14.24 -1.45 -15.45
C GLN A 44 13.36 -2.69 -15.24
N VAL A 45 13.71 -3.49 -14.22
CA VAL A 45 12.93 -4.68 -13.84
C VAL A 45 11.55 -4.25 -13.35
N ILE A 46 11.48 -3.23 -12.49
CA ILE A 46 10.21 -2.68 -12.00
C ILE A 46 9.34 -2.13 -13.12
N LEU A 47 9.91 -1.39 -14.07
CA LEU A 47 9.15 -0.86 -15.21
C LEU A 47 8.58 -1.99 -16.08
N THR A 48 9.36 -3.07 -16.26
CA THR A 48 8.92 -4.24 -17.03
C THR A 48 7.80 -4.98 -16.31
N GLU A 49 7.98 -5.26 -15.02
CA GLU A 49 6.96 -5.92 -14.18
C GLU A 49 5.68 -5.08 -14.12
N LEU A 50 5.79 -3.76 -13.93
CA LEU A 50 4.61 -2.87 -13.93
C LEU A 50 3.89 -2.89 -15.27
N LYS A 51 4.62 -2.83 -16.40
CA LYS A 51 4.01 -2.84 -17.74
C LYS A 51 3.29 -4.17 -18.02
N GLN A 52 3.88 -5.29 -17.61
CA GLN A 52 3.26 -6.62 -17.74
C GLN A 52 2.06 -6.79 -16.81
N PHE A 53 2.14 -6.23 -15.60
CA PHE A 53 1.06 -6.26 -14.64
C PHE A 53 -0.11 -5.38 -15.10
N SER A 54 0.16 -4.15 -15.54
CA SER A 54 -0.86 -3.22 -15.99
C SER A 54 -1.61 -3.70 -17.22
N SER A 55 -0.92 -4.36 -18.16
CA SER A 55 -1.54 -4.88 -19.39
C SER A 55 -2.46 -6.07 -19.12
N GLN A 56 -2.15 -6.87 -18.10
CA GLN A 56 -2.92 -8.05 -17.73
C GLN A 56 -3.84 -7.81 -16.53
N TYR A 57 -3.87 -6.59 -15.99
CA TYR A 57 -4.56 -6.26 -14.75
C TYR A 57 -6.03 -6.70 -14.75
N GLU A 58 -6.76 -6.44 -15.86
CA GLU A 58 -8.17 -6.84 -15.99
C GLU A 58 -8.40 -8.35 -15.91
N HIS A 59 -7.41 -9.15 -16.32
CA HIS A 59 -7.46 -10.62 -16.25
C HIS A 59 -7.13 -11.14 -14.84
N PHE A 60 -6.37 -10.37 -14.06
CA PHE A 60 -6.06 -10.68 -12.66
C PHE A 60 -7.17 -10.25 -11.70
N ILE A 61 -8.08 -9.37 -12.14
CA ILE A 61 -9.29 -9.10 -11.38
C ILE A 61 -10.07 -10.41 -11.33
N PRO A 62 -10.31 -10.98 -10.14
CA PRO A 62 -11.09 -12.21 -10.03
C PRO A 62 -12.43 -12.00 -10.74
N GLN A 63 -12.72 -12.83 -11.75
CA GLN A 63 -14.00 -12.82 -12.46
C GLN A 63 -15.11 -13.02 -11.43
N ILE A 64 -15.78 -11.94 -11.03
CA ILE A 64 -16.63 -11.86 -9.84
C ILE A 64 -17.56 -13.08 -9.72
N PRO A 65 -17.37 -13.99 -8.74
CA PRO A 65 -18.47 -14.66 -8.09
C PRO A 65 -18.76 -13.85 -6.83
N LYS A 66 -19.99 -13.33 -6.72
CA LYS A 66 -20.46 -12.86 -5.41
C LYS A 66 -20.39 -14.07 -4.47
N TYR A 67 -19.65 -13.90 -3.37
CA TYR A 67 -19.58 -14.83 -2.24
C TYR A 67 -18.69 -16.07 -2.44
N THR A 68 -17.58 -16.12 -1.70
CA THR A 68 -17.30 -17.25 -0.79
C THR A 68 -16.55 -16.71 0.42
N THR A 69 -17.19 -16.84 1.57
CA THR A 69 -16.57 -16.94 2.90
C THR A 69 -15.46 -18.02 2.88
N ASP A 70 -14.53 -17.90 3.83
CA ASP A 70 -13.46 -18.87 4.17
C ASP A 70 -12.08 -18.63 3.54
N CYS A 71 -11.45 -17.56 4.00
CA CYS A 71 -10.01 -17.55 4.30
C CYS A 71 -9.85 -16.81 5.63
N ASP A 72 -10.20 -17.49 6.71
CA ASP A 72 -9.93 -17.08 8.09
C ASP A 72 -8.89 -18.07 8.60
N SER A 73 -7.61 -17.77 8.39
CA SER A 73 -6.49 -18.40 9.12
C SER A 73 -5.23 -17.54 8.97
N GLU A 74 -4.71 -17.11 10.12
CA GLU A 74 -3.34 -16.62 10.41
C GLU A 74 -3.01 -15.10 10.40
N ASP A 75 -3.79 -14.18 9.79
CA ASP A 75 -3.44 -12.73 9.86
C ASP A 75 -4.17 -11.93 10.98
N LYS A 76 -4.98 -12.59 11.82
CA LYS A 76 -5.60 -11.97 13.03
C LYS A 76 -4.61 -11.72 14.18
N LEU A 77 -3.35 -12.15 14.07
CA LEU A 77 -2.39 -12.14 15.18
C LEU A 77 -1.58 -10.85 15.38
N LEU A 78 -1.83 -9.78 14.61
CA LEU A 78 -1.19 -8.47 14.87
C LEU A 78 -2.10 -7.39 15.47
N LEU A 79 -3.35 -7.71 15.84
CA LEU A 79 -4.30 -6.71 16.36
C LEU A 79 -5.14 -7.21 17.55
N ARG A 80 -4.54 -7.92 18.50
CA ARG A 80 -5.16 -8.15 19.81
C ARG A 80 -4.43 -7.34 20.87
N ASN A 81 -4.86 -6.09 21.06
CA ASN A 81 -4.69 -5.42 22.34
C ASN A 81 -5.97 -5.69 23.13
N GLU A 82 -5.79 -6.35 24.28
CA GLU A 82 -6.85 -6.60 25.25
C GLU A 82 -7.43 -5.27 25.76
N ASP A 83 -8.75 -5.29 25.90
CA ASP A 83 -9.59 -4.19 26.34
C ASP A 83 -9.18 -3.63 27.70
N VAL A 84 -8.96 -2.31 27.76
CA VAL A 84 -9.32 -1.53 28.95
C VAL A 84 -10.00 -0.25 28.46
N SER A 85 -11.25 -0.13 28.88
CA SER A 85 -12.19 0.99 28.72
C SER A 85 -11.56 2.35 29.07
N ASP A 86 -11.71 3.34 28.18
CA ASP A 86 -12.65 4.45 28.35
C ASP A 86 -12.44 5.54 27.29
N GLU A 87 -13.59 5.99 26.80
CA GLU A 87 -13.94 7.22 26.06
C GLU A 87 -12.80 8.16 25.65
N ASP A 88 -12.44 8.13 24.36
CA ASP A 88 -12.36 9.35 23.55
C ASP A 88 -12.38 9.01 22.05
N ASN A 89 -13.39 9.54 21.40
CA ASN A 89 -13.74 9.40 19.99
C ASN A 89 -12.69 10.08 19.10
N ASP A 90 -11.83 9.30 18.43
CA ASP A 90 -11.15 9.76 17.21
C ASP A 90 -10.71 8.57 16.35
N GLU A 91 -11.21 8.56 15.10
CA GLU A 91 -11.06 7.51 14.09
C GLU A 91 -9.59 7.09 13.88
N ILE A 92 -9.17 6.05 14.61
CA ILE A 92 -7.99 5.25 14.28
C ILE A 92 -8.32 4.49 12.99
N SER A 93 -7.61 4.87 11.92
CA SER A 93 -7.34 4.09 10.71
C SER A 93 -8.31 2.92 10.49
N LYS A 94 -9.48 3.22 9.91
CA LYS A 94 -10.20 2.20 9.13
C LYS A 94 -9.18 1.66 8.14
N SER A 95 -8.73 0.41 8.35
CA SER A 95 -8.02 -0.33 7.31
C SER A 95 -8.84 -0.12 6.04
N VAL A 96 -8.20 0.36 4.98
CA VAL A 96 -8.89 0.61 3.71
C VAL A 96 -9.16 -0.76 3.09
N ASN A 97 -10.14 -1.48 3.64
CA ASN A 97 -10.69 -2.69 3.06
C ASN A 97 -11.45 -2.27 1.79
N CYS A 98 -10.74 -1.95 0.70
CA CYS A 98 -11.39 -1.80 -0.59
C CYS A 98 -11.70 -3.18 -1.16
N ASN A 99 -12.82 -3.76 -0.72
CA ASN A 99 -13.29 -5.06 -1.20
C ASN A 99 -14.19 -4.92 -2.45
N LYS A 100 -14.34 -3.70 -3.02
CA LYS A 100 -15.37 -3.41 -4.04
C LYS A 100 -14.90 -2.61 -5.26
N CYS A 101 -13.79 -1.88 -5.21
CA CYS A 101 -13.48 -0.89 -6.25
C CYS A 101 -12.64 -1.42 -7.41
N ASN A 102 -11.74 -2.39 -7.20
CA ASN A 102 -10.75 -2.90 -8.18
C ASN A 102 -9.93 -1.81 -8.92
N LYS A 103 -10.00 -0.56 -8.45
CA LYS A 103 -9.53 0.65 -9.11
C LYS A 103 -8.68 1.52 -8.18
N CYS A 104 -8.16 0.94 -7.10
CA CYS A 104 -7.31 1.68 -6.17
C CYS A 104 -6.01 0.94 -5.92
N ILE A 105 -5.01 1.66 -5.42
CA ILE A 105 -3.68 1.13 -5.12
C ILE A 105 -3.73 -0.06 -4.14
N HIS A 106 -4.68 -0.07 -3.21
CA HIS A 106 -4.87 -1.18 -2.27
C HIS A 106 -5.38 -2.45 -2.98
N CYS A 107 -6.30 -2.33 -3.95
CA CYS A 107 -6.76 -3.49 -4.72
C CYS A 107 -5.63 -4.09 -5.55
N ALA A 108 -4.83 -3.26 -6.21
CA ALA A 108 -3.67 -3.74 -6.95
C ALA A 108 -2.64 -4.41 -6.04
N PHE A 109 -2.39 -3.86 -4.85
CA PHE A 109 -1.53 -4.50 -3.86
C PHE A 109 -2.02 -5.91 -3.48
N LEU A 110 -3.32 -6.09 -3.23
CA LEU A 110 -3.86 -7.42 -2.89
C LEU A 110 -3.65 -8.43 -4.02
N ILE A 111 -3.88 -8.02 -5.27
CA ILE A 111 -3.68 -8.89 -6.45
C ILE A 111 -2.20 -9.24 -6.60
N VAL A 112 -1.30 -8.24 -6.53
CA VAL A 112 0.15 -8.45 -6.62
C VAL A 112 0.64 -9.35 -5.48
N ARG A 113 0.13 -9.17 -4.25
CA ARG A 113 0.45 -10.04 -3.10
C ARG A 113 0.11 -11.49 -3.42
N GLU A 114 -1.10 -11.75 -3.92
CA GLU A 114 -1.55 -13.11 -4.24
C GLU A 114 -0.66 -13.75 -5.32
N LEU A 115 -0.41 -13.03 -6.42
CA LEU A 115 0.43 -13.51 -7.53
C LEU A 115 1.87 -13.78 -7.09
N SER A 116 2.43 -12.91 -6.25
CA SER A 116 3.77 -13.11 -5.68
C SER A 116 3.82 -14.27 -4.70
N CYS A 117 2.77 -14.48 -3.88
CA CYS A 117 2.76 -15.57 -2.91
C CYS A 117 2.56 -16.94 -3.55
N GLN A 118 1.67 -17.04 -4.55
CA GLN A 118 1.34 -18.30 -5.20
C GLN A 118 2.36 -18.72 -6.26
N SER A 119 2.92 -17.77 -7.01
CA SER A 119 3.72 -18.07 -8.21
C SER A 119 5.04 -17.30 -8.28
N ASN A 120 5.39 -16.52 -7.24
CA ASN A 120 6.56 -15.65 -7.22
C ASN A 120 6.61 -14.65 -8.41
N LEU A 121 5.45 -14.34 -8.99
CA LEU A 121 5.31 -13.37 -10.07
C LEU A 121 5.29 -11.96 -9.49
N PHE A 122 5.92 -11.01 -10.19
CA PHE A 122 5.92 -9.60 -9.82
C PHE A 122 6.48 -9.31 -8.41
N SER A 123 7.47 -10.08 -7.96
CA SER A 123 8.01 -10.00 -6.59
C SER A 123 8.67 -8.67 -6.28
N ASN A 124 9.32 -8.03 -7.27
CA ASN A 124 9.90 -6.70 -7.07
C ASN A 124 8.80 -5.63 -7.02
N LEU A 125 7.77 -5.75 -7.86
CA LEU A 125 6.60 -4.89 -7.85
C LEU A 125 5.84 -5.01 -6.52
N PHE A 126 5.73 -6.21 -5.94
CA PHE A 126 5.17 -6.42 -4.59
C PHE A 126 5.90 -5.59 -3.54
N VAL A 127 7.23 -5.61 -3.56
CA VAL A 127 8.04 -4.80 -2.64
C VAL A 127 7.77 -3.31 -2.86
N ILE A 128 7.68 -2.84 -4.11
CA ILE A 128 7.32 -1.44 -4.41
C ILE A 128 5.94 -1.07 -3.85
N TYR A 129 4.92 -1.93 -3.99
CA TYR A 129 3.61 -1.68 -3.38
C TYR A 129 3.68 -1.65 -1.85
N LYS A 130 4.51 -2.48 -1.21
CA LYS A 130 4.75 -2.36 0.24
C LYS A 130 5.32 -1.00 0.58
N PHE A 131 6.38 -0.55 -0.11
CA PHE A 131 6.92 0.80 0.12
C PHE A 131 5.86 1.88 -0.08
N ALA A 132 5.06 1.78 -1.15
CA ALA A 132 3.99 2.73 -1.43
C ALA A 132 2.97 2.86 -0.29
N LEU A 133 2.59 1.74 0.33
CA LEU A 133 1.61 1.71 1.43
C LEU A 133 2.23 2.05 2.79
N LEU A 134 3.52 1.79 2.99
CA LEU A 134 4.22 2.08 4.25
C LEU A 134 4.78 3.50 4.33
N LEU A 135 5.06 4.17 3.21
CA LEU A 135 5.67 5.49 3.22
C LEU A 135 4.68 6.55 3.74
N PRO A 136 4.96 7.21 4.88
CA PRO A 136 4.14 8.33 5.34
C PRO A 136 4.28 9.47 4.35
N SER A 137 3.23 9.67 3.55
CA SER A 137 3.31 10.55 2.38
C SER A 137 3.32 12.04 2.73
N THR A 138 3.04 12.42 4.00
CA THR A 138 3.02 13.82 4.47
C THR A 138 3.75 14.02 5.80
N GLN A 139 4.41 15.17 5.95
CA GLN A 139 5.06 15.62 7.19
C GLN A 139 4.09 15.62 8.39
N THR A 140 2.84 16.00 8.17
CA THR A 140 1.77 15.99 9.17
C THR A 140 1.46 14.59 9.71
N THR A 141 1.66 13.54 8.91
CA THR A 141 1.49 12.15 9.37
C THR A 141 2.61 11.75 10.33
N CYS A 142 3.86 12.10 10.02
CA CYS A 142 5.00 11.87 10.92
C CYS A 142 4.86 12.63 12.23
N GLU A 143 4.46 13.91 12.17
CA GLU A 143 4.24 14.76 13.36
C GLU A 143 3.12 14.18 14.25
N ARG A 144 2.02 13.68 13.65
CA ARG A 144 0.95 13.01 14.40
C ARG A 144 1.43 11.76 15.12
N VAL A 145 2.25 10.92 14.48
CA VAL A 145 2.83 9.71 15.10
C VAL A 145 3.76 10.08 16.26
N PHE A 146 4.66 11.05 16.08
CA PHE A 146 5.53 11.51 17.15
C PHE A 146 4.78 12.17 18.31
N SER A 147 3.70 12.91 18.02
CA SER A 147 2.86 13.53 19.06
C SER A 147 2.18 12.46 19.93
N LYS A 148 1.72 11.36 19.33
CA LYS A 148 1.17 10.20 20.08
C LYS A 148 2.24 9.51 20.92
N LEU A 149 3.43 9.27 20.38
CA LEU A 149 4.55 8.67 21.12
C LEU A 149 4.96 9.53 22.32
N LYS A 150 4.93 10.86 22.13
CA LYS A 150 5.19 11.84 23.20
C LYS A 150 4.13 11.76 24.29
N CYS A 151 2.85 11.60 23.94
CA CYS A 151 1.76 11.44 24.90
C CYS A 151 1.93 10.16 25.74
N ILE A 152 2.24 9.02 25.10
CA ILE A 152 2.52 7.74 25.80
C ILE A 152 3.70 7.89 26.77
N LYS A 153 4.81 8.50 26.30
CA LYS A 153 6.00 8.74 27.13
C LYS A 153 5.68 9.61 28.35
N THR A 154 4.90 10.68 28.17
CA THR A 154 4.48 11.55 29.28
C THR A 154 3.61 10.80 30.28
N LYS A 155 2.64 10.01 29.80
CA LYS A 155 1.77 9.20 30.66
C LYS A 155 2.58 8.21 31.50
N LEU A 156 3.48 7.44 30.89
CA LEU A 156 4.35 6.49 31.62
C LEU A 156 5.19 7.18 32.70
N ARG A 157 5.70 8.39 32.42
CA ARG A 157 6.46 9.17 33.40
C ARG A 157 5.60 9.69 34.55
N SER A 158 4.33 10.02 34.30
CA SER A 158 3.39 10.43 35.34
C SER A 158 2.83 9.27 36.17
N THR A 159 2.83 8.04 35.65
CA THR A 159 2.40 6.85 36.41
C THR A 159 3.51 6.26 37.28
N LEU A 160 4.77 6.65 37.05
CA LEU A 160 5.95 6.23 37.82
C LEU A 160 6.23 7.15 39.03
N HIS A 161 5.32 8.05 39.36
CA HIS A 161 5.43 9.00 40.47
C HIS A 161 4.18 8.93 41.35
#